data_AF-A0A251RTJ2-F1
#
_entry.id   AF-A0A251RTJ2-F1
#
_cell.length_a   1.000
_cell.length_b   1.000
_cell.length_c   1.000
_cell.angle_alpha   90.00
_cell.angle_beta   90.00
_cell.angle_gamma   90.00
#
_symmetry.space_group_name_H-M   'P 1'
#
loop_
_entity.id
_entity.type
_entity.pdbx_description
1 polymer ?
#
loop_
_entity_poly.entity_id
_entity_poly.type
_entity_poly.pdbx_seq_one_letter_code
_entity_poly.pdbx_strand_id
1 'polypeptide(L)'
;MLTNLTTIKFSKCEGDTSDIGFLEYMLGNTQVLKSVTVFAWENLLIEEEPWFCAQVLKIPRASQHCEIHFRSWKLPPSEEFEYSDETEYSDEPEYYDEPEYSYSDEADAFF
;
A
#
# COMPACT_ATOMS: atom_id res chain seq x y z
N MET A 1 9.60 -24.59 9.33
CA MET A 1 10.91 -23.91 9.50
C MET A 1 11.57 -23.76 8.15
N LEU A 2 12.00 -22.54 7.81
CA LEU A 2 12.76 -22.27 6.59
C LEU A 2 14.24 -22.52 6.89
N THR A 3 14.79 -23.63 6.40
CA THR A 3 16.10 -24.13 6.83
C THR A 3 17.28 -23.61 6.02
N ASN A 4 17.03 -23.04 4.83
CA ASN A 4 18.08 -22.61 3.90
C ASN A 4 17.96 -21.12 3.50
N LEU A 5 16.98 -20.39 4.03
CA LEU A 5 16.74 -19.00 3.66
C LEU A 5 17.68 -18.07 4.44
N THR A 6 18.68 -17.52 3.75
CA THR A 6 19.73 -16.70 4.37
C THR A 6 19.52 -15.20 4.21
N THR A 7 18.78 -14.76 3.20
CA THR A 7 18.57 -13.34 2.92
C THR A 7 17.16 -13.08 2.42
N ILE A 8 16.55 -11.99 2.88
CA ILE A 8 15.24 -11.50 2.42
C ILE A 8 15.40 -10.05 1.95
N LYS A 9 14.78 -9.75 0.80
CA LYS A 9 14.52 -8.39 0.34
C LYS A 9 13.01 -8.20 0.29
N PHE A 10 12.50 -7.35 1.16
CA PHE A 10 11.08 -7.04 1.25
C PHE A 10 10.85 -5.65 0.67
N SER A 11 10.15 -5.57 -0.45
CA SER A 11 9.98 -4.33 -1.21
C SER A 11 8.55 -3.82 -1.11
N LYS A 12 8.37 -2.50 -1.29
CA LYS A 12 7.07 -1.82 -1.23
C LYS A 12 6.37 -2.04 0.12
N CYS A 13 7.13 -1.95 1.21
CA CYS A 13 6.56 -1.99 2.55
C CYS A 13 5.82 -0.68 2.83
N GLU A 14 4.53 -0.80 3.12
CA GLU A 14 3.59 0.28 3.46
C GLU A 14 3.47 0.48 4.98
N GLY A 15 4.03 -0.45 5.76
CA GLY A 15 4.09 -0.38 7.21
C GLY A 15 2.77 -0.77 7.87
N ASP A 16 1.90 -1.50 7.17
CA ASP A 16 0.64 -1.98 7.73
C ASP A 16 0.85 -3.19 8.68
N THR A 17 -0.25 -3.68 9.26
CA THR A 17 -0.21 -4.85 10.14
C THR A 17 0.21 -6.13 9.40
N SER A 18 -0.07 -6.22 8.10
CA SER A 18 0.28 -7.35 7.26
C SER A 18 1.80 -7.45 7.07
N ASP A 19 2.44 -6.32 6.80
CA ASP A 19 3.90 -6.18 6.65
C ASP A 19 4.62 -6.59 7.94
N ILE A 20 4.13 -6.10 9.09
CA ILE A 20 4.69 -6.45 10.40
C ILE A 20 4.50 -7.95 10.67
N GLY A 21 3.31 -8.50 10.42
CA GLY A 21 3.02 -9.92 10.63
C GLY A 21 3.89 -10.83 9.74
N PHE A 22 4.13 -10.42 8.49
CA PHE A 22 5.06 -11.11 7.60
C PHE A 22 6.49 -11.10 8.16
N LEU A 23 7.00 -9.93 8.58
CA LEU A 23 8.33 -9.82 9.15
C LEU A 23 8.48 -10.63 10.44
N GLU A 24 7.45 -10.64 11.29
CA GLU A 24 7.40 -11.48 12.50
C GLU A 24 7.51 -12.96 12.17
N TYR A 25 6.70 -13.42 11.21
CA TYR A 25 6.76 -14.81 10.76
C TYR A 25 8.15 -15.16 10.23
N MET A 26 8.75 -14.33 9.38
CA MET A 26 10.05 -14.61 8.76
C MET A 26 11.19 -14.61 9.78
N LEU A 27 11.24 -13.62 10.67
CA LEU A 27 12.27 -13.50 11.70
C LEU A 27 12.16 -14.61 12.76
N GLY A 28 10.94 -15.02 13.11
CA GLY A 28 10.68 -16.06 14.10
C GLY A 28 10.89 -17.50 13.59
N ASN A 29 10.84 -17.74 12.27
CA ASN A 29 10.87 -19.11 11.72
C ASN A 29 12.16 -19.49 10.97
N THR A 30 13.13 -18.58 10.87
CA THR A 30 14.31 -18.76 10.00
C THR A 30 15.62 -18.65 10.80
N GLN A 31 16.12 -19.78 11.28
CA GLN A 31 17.34 -19.84 12.12
C GLN A 31 18.63 -19.50 11.36
N VAL A 32 18.68 -19.72 10.04
CA VAL A 32 19.87 -19.44 9.21
C VAL A 32 19.83 -18.07 8.54
N LEU A 33 18.84 -17.24 8.88
CA LEU A 33 18.66 -15.91 8.29
C LEU A 33 19.80 -14.99 8.73
N LYS A 34 20.50 -14.40 7.76
CA LYS A 34 21.62 -13.50 7.97
C LYS A 34 21.22 -12.04 7.80
N SER A 35 20.34 -11.75 6.84
CA SER A 35 19.94 -10.36 6.58
C SER A 35 18.51 -10.23 6.06
N VAL A 36 17.84 -9.19 6.53
CA VAL A 36 16.55 -8.70 6.01
C VAL A 36 16.75 -7.25 5.57
N THR A 37 16.45 -6.96 4.31
CA THR A 37 16.40 -5.58 3.81
C THR A 37 14.95 -5.21 3.56
N VAL A 38 14.44 -4.21 4.28
CA VAL A 38 13.09 -3.67 4.12
C VAL A 38 13.18 -2.37 3.34
N PHE A 39 12.55 -2.33 2.17
CA PHE A 39 12.35 -1.11 1.40
C PHE A 39 10.96 -0.56 1.70
N ALA A 40 10.92 0.42 2.60
CA ALA A 40 9.71 1.07 3.09
C ALA A 40 9.54 2.46 2.47
N TRP A 41 8.32 2.98 2.42
CA TRP A 41 8.10 4.37 1.99
C TRP A 41 8.88 5.36 2.85
N GLU A 42 9.31 6.47 2.25
CA GLU A 42 10.21 7.44 2.89
C GLU A 42 9.63 8.05 4.16
N ASN A 43 8.31 8.28 4.20
CA ASN A 43 7.60 8.77 5.40
C ASN A 43 7.74 7.81 6.61
N LEU A 44 7.74 6.49 6.39
CA LEU A 44 7.87 5.50 7.47
C LEU A 44 9.26 5.51 8.14
N LEU A 45 10.26 6.08 7.45
CA LEU A 45 11.64 6.11 7.92
C LEU A 45 12.08 7.48 8.44
N ILE A 46 11.46 8.57 7.96
CA ILE A 46 11.85 9.95 8.27
C ILE A 46 11.02 10.57 9.41
N GLU A 47 9.87 10.00 9.77
CA GLU A 47 9.04 10.51 10.88
C GLU A 47 9.84 10.74 12.17
N GLU A 48 9.46 11.79 12.92
CA GLU A 48 10.09 12.23 14.18
C GLU A 48 10.28 11.08 15.18
N GLU A 49 9.38 10.08 15.12
CA GLU A 49 9.51 8.79 15.76
C GLU A 49 9.17 7.68 14.75
N PRO A 50 10.17 6.96 14.19
CA PRO A 50 9.93 5.93 13.17
C PRO A 50 9.33 4.67 13.81
N TRP A 51 8.03 4.74 14.12
CA TRP A 51 7.28 3.75 14.88
C TRP A 51 7.41 2.35 14.25
N PHE A 52 7.39 2.28 12.91
CA PHE A 52 7.52 1.04 12.15
C PHE A 52 8.85 0.35 12.41
N CYS A 53 9.98 1.08 12.30
CA CYS A 53 11.31 0.55 12.60
C CYS A 53 11.39 0.06 14.05
N ALA A 54 10.83 0.83 14.99
CA ALA A 54 10.81 0.45 16.39
C ALA A 54 10.01 -0.84 16.64
N GLN A 55 8.89 -1.05 15.95
CA GLN A 55 8.11 -2.30 16.04
C GLN A 55 8.90 -3.47 15.47
N VAL A 56 9.45 -3.35 14.26
CA VAL A 56 10.23 -4.41 13.62
C VAL A 56 11.45 -4.81 14.45
N LEU A 57 12.13 -3.84 15.07
CA LEU A 57 13.31 -4.11 15.91
C LEU A 57 12.98 -4.86 17.21
N LYS A 58 11.74 -4.79 17.70
CA LYS A 58 11.27 -5.52 18.89
C LYS A 58 10.94 -6.99 18.60
N ILE A 59 10.78 -7.36 17.33
CA ILE A 59 10.43 -8.72 16.93
C ILE A 59 11.54 -9.70 17.35
N PRO A 60 11.21 -10.78 18.10
CA PRO A 60 12.15 -11.84 18.41
C PRO A 60 12.69 -12.51 17.15
N ARG A 61 14.00 -12.80 17.14
CA ARG A 61 14.67 -13.41 16.00
C ARG A 61 15.10 -14.83 16.35
N ALA A 62 14.76 -15.79 15.51
CA ALA A 62 15.28 -17.15 15.63
C ALA A 62 16.79 -17.21 15.33
N SER A 63 17.27 -16.34 14.43
CA SER A 63 18.69 -16.13 14.16
C SER A 63 19.24 -14.98 14.99
N GLN A 64 20.21 -15.27 15.85
CA GLN A 64 20.90 -14.26 16.67
C GLN A 64 21.80 -13.33 15.85
N HIS A 65 22.21 -13.76 14.65
CA HIS A 65 23.11 -13.01 13.77
C HIS A 65 22.37 -12.29 12.64
N CYS A 66 21.03 -12.29 12.64
CA CYS A 66 20.26 -11.62 11.61
C CYS A 66 20.34 -10.10 11.74
N GLU A 67 20.87 -9.45 10.73
CA GLU A 67 20.86 -7.99 10.56
C GLU A 67 19.58 -7.54 9.86
N ILE A 68 19.03 -6.39 10.28
CA ILE A 68 17.85 -5.77 9.68
C ILE A 68 18.28 -4.40 9.14
N HIS A 69 18.09 -4.19 7.84
CA HIS A 69 18.40 -2.93 7.18
C HIS A 69 17.11 -2.30 6.63
N PHE A 70 16.89 -1.04 6.96
CA PHE A 70 15.81 -0.23 6.41
C PHE A 70 16.34 0.65 5.29
N ARG A 71 15.60 0.75 4.19
CA ARG A 71 15.92 1.60 3.04
C ARG A 71 14.66 2.28 2.55
N SER A 72 14.77 3.52 2.10
CA SER A 72 13.65 4.20 1.47
C SER A 72 13.38 3.60 0.09
N TRP A 73 12.11 3.34 -0.17
CA TRP A 73 11.58 3.09 -1.50
C TRP A 73 11.07 4.42 -2.05
N LYS A 74 11.76 4.96 -3.05
CA LYS A 74 11.27 6.10 -3.83
C LYS A 74 10.51 5.56 -5.03
N LEU A 75 9.29 6.05 -5.24
CA LEU A 75 8.66 5.89 -6.54
C LEU A 75 9.59 6.53 -7.58
N PRO A 76 9.78 5.92 -8.77
CA PRO A 76 10.32 6.67 -9.89
C PRO A 76 9.44 7.91 -10.09
N PRO A 77 10.01 9.07 -10.46
CA PRO A 77 9.22 10.25 -10.77
C PRO A 77 8.14 9.85 -11.77
N SER A 78 6.88 10.17 -11.50
CA SER A 78 5.85 10.08 -12.52
C SER A 78 6.29 10.99 -13.66
N GLU A 79 6.54 10.43 -14.84
CA GLU A 79 6.55 11.23 -16.06
C GLU A 79 5.17 11.89 -16.12
N GLU A 80 5.13 13.19 -15.87
CA GLU A 80 3.97 14.02 -16.15
C GLU A 80 3.77 13.93 -17.66
N PHE A 81 2.86 13.04 -18.09
CA PHE A 81 2.36 13.07 -19.44
C PHE A 81 1.59 14.39 -19.57
N GLU A 82 2.22 15.39 -20.19
CA GLU A 82 1.52 16.56 -20.71
C GLU A 82 0.45 16.04 -21.69
N TYR A 83 -0.78 15.92 -21.21
CA TYR A 83 -1.93 15.81 -22.10
C TYR A 83 -2.01 17.15 -22.84
N SER A 84 -1.59 17.15 -24.10
CA SER A 84 -1.90 18.24 -25.01
C SER A 84 -3.42 18.27 -25.16
N ASP A 85 -4.03 19.20 -24.43
CA ASP A 85 -5.45 19.51 -24.47
C ASP A 85 -5.77 20.21 -25.80
N GLU A 86 -5.86 19.43 -26.87
CA GLU A 86 -6.39 19.87 -28.15
C GLU A 86 -7.58 18.98 -28.52
N THR A 87 -8.66 19.09 -27.75
CA THR A 87 -10.00 18.80 -28.27
C THR A 87 -10.88 20.02 -28.10
N GLU A 88 -10.97 20.79 -29.17
CA GLU A 88 -11.96 21.85 -29.40
C GLU A 88 -13.37 21.22 -29.38
N TYR A 89 -13.98 21.14 -28.19
CA TYR A 89 -15.41 20.82 -28.06
C TYR A 89 -16.22 22.02 -28.54
N SER A 90 -16.74 21.92 -29.77
CA SER A 90 -17.85 22.76 -30.21
C SER A 90 -19.14 22.23 -29.58
N ASP A 91 -19.51 22.79 -28.43
CA ASP A 91 -20.80 22.53 -27.79
C ASP A 91 -21.93 23.24 -28.58
N GLU A 92 -22.58 22.53 -29.49
CA GLU A 92 -23.98 22.81 -29.81
C GLU A 92 -24.87 22.14 -28.75
N PRO A 93 -25.75 22.88 -28.05
CA PRO A 93 -26.69 22.24 -27.14
C PRO A 93 -27.82 21.57 -27.93
N GLU A 94 -27.77 20.24 -28.06
CA GLU A 94 -28.96 19.47 -28.39
C GLU A 94 -29.92 19.52 -27.19
N TYR A 95 -31.04 20.22 -27.37
CA TYR A 95 -32.19 20.19 -26.47
C TYR A 95 -32.69 18.75 -26.37
N TYR A 96 -32.49 18.12 -25.21
CA TYR A 96 -33.21 16.90 -24.86
C TYR A 96 -34.58 17.32 -24.29
N ASP A 97 -35.65 16.94 -24.97
CA ASP A 97 -37.00 17.00 -24.42
C ASP A 97 -37.07 16.09 -23.19
N GLU A 98 -37.25 16.69 -22.01
CA GLU A 98 -37.53 15.94 -20.77
C GLU A 98 -38.89 15.23 -20.90
N PRO A 99 -38.99 13.92 -20.64
CA PRO A 99 -40.29 13.30 -20.46
C PRO A 99 -40.88 13.73 -19.10
N GLU A 100 -42.08 14.33 -19.14
CA GLU A 100 -42.90 14.59 -17.97
C GLU A 100 -43.14 13.30 -17.18
N TYR A 101 -42.50 13.15 -16.02
CA TYR A 101 -42.85 12.11 -15.07
C TYR A 101 -44.13 12.51 -14.32
N SER A 102 -45.26 11.94 -14.72
CA SER A 102 -46.48 11.98 -13.92
C SER A 102 -46.29 11.11 -12.67
N TYR A 103 -46.16 11.75 -11.50
CA TYR A 103 -46.32 11.08 -10.21
C TYR A 103 -47.78 10.64 -10.06
N SER A 104 -48.04 9.34 -10.18
CA SER A 104 -49.27 8.74 -9.70
C SER A 104 -49.06 8.33 -8.24
N ASP A 105 -49.56 9.17 -7.33
CA ASP A 105 -49.87 8.79 -5.95
C ASP A 105 -50.93 7.69 -5.98
N GLU A 106 -50.57 6.44 -5.69
CA GLU A 106 -51.49 5.54 -5.00
C GLU A 106 -50.76 4.78 -3.89
N ALA A 107 -51.28 5.02 -2.70
CA ALA A 107 -50.85 4.48 -1.44
C ALA A 107 -51.38 3.06 -1.22
N ASP A 108 -50.65 2.36 -0.36
CA ASP A 108 -51.13 1.35 0.60
C ASP A 108 -51.52 -0.07 0.18
N ALA A 109 -51.02 -0.97 1.05
CA ALA A 109 -51.41 -2.35 1.36
C ALA A 109 -50.92 -3.43 0.36
N PHE A 110 -50.19 -4.45 0.79
CA PHE A 110 -50.60 -5.41 1.82
C PHE A 110 -49.39 -6.14 2.46
N PHE A 111 -49.54 -6.42 3.76
CA PHE A 111 -48.85 -7.49 4.50
C PHE A 111 -49.37 -8.87 4.06
#